data_AF-A0A7C5GH45-F1
#
_entry.id   AF-A0A7C5GH45-F1
#
_cell.length_a   1.000
_cell.length_b   1.000
_cell.length_c   1.000
_cell.angle_alpha   90.00
_cell.angle_beta   90.00
_cell.angle_gamma   90.00
#
_symmetry.space_group_name_H-M   'P 1'
#
loop_
_entity.id
_entity.type
_entity.pdbx_description
1 polymer ?
#
loop_
_entity_poly.entity_id
_entity_poly.type
_entity_poly.pdbx_seq_one_letter_code
_entity_poly.pdbx_strand_id
1 'polypeptide(L)'
;DLNNFDQEYEGWKILFSSVKDNEEEESTVKLLQTIAEDAGFVTEFAYMEDVEFDDKEGVFYNNLNYEYWFKLFPWEDIAIEESELARLITQIMHNKKAIFLNPAYTLMFQSKAFMKILWDLYPNHPLLLETDFKPLQGIAQVEKKIFGREGANTIIVDKNEKIIEERDGEYGEFPSVFQEYVELPKDSKGDSYQAGVFFAYEGCGLGFRRGGLILDNYSKFVGHRVVVD
;
A
#
# COMPACT_ATOMS: atom_id res chain seq x y z
N ASP A 1 -16.91 14.72 -8.82
CA ASP A 1 -17.60 15.54 -9.82
C ASP A 1 -17.04 15.13 -11.19
N LEU A 2 -17.88 14.61 -12.09
CA LEU A 2 -17.48 14.15 -13.42
C LEU A 2 -17.94 15.12 -14.53
N ASN A 3 -18.45 16.30 -14.18
CA ASN A 3 -19.07 17.23 -15.13
C ASN A 3 -18.15 17.66 -16.29
N ASN A 4 -16.83 17.62 -16.09
CA ASN A 4 -15.83 17.98 -17.09
C ASN A 4 -15.07 16.77 -17.66
N PHE A 5 -15.45 15.53 -17.32
CA PHE A 5 -14.71 14.34 -17.72
C PHE A 5 -14.49 14.27 -19.23
N ASP A 6 -15.54 14.41 -20.03
CA ASP A 6 -15.44 14.36 -21.50
C ASP A 6 -14.59 15.49 -22.11
N GLN A 7 -14.33 16.57 -21.37
CA GLN A 7 -13.49 17.69 -21.82
C GLN A 7 -12.01 17.45 -21.52
N GLU A 8 -11.70 16.74 -20.43
CA GLU A 8 -10.34 16.47 -19.95
C GLU A 8 -9.84 15.07 -20.36
N TYR A 9 -10.74 14.12 -20.64
CA TYR A 9 -10.40 12.76 -20.99
C TYR A 9 -9.94 12.65 -22.44
N GLU A 10 -8.67 12.28 -22.63
CA GLU A 10 -8.06 12.13 -23.95
C GLU A 10 -8.36 10.77 -24.63
N GLY A 11 -9.27 9.95 -24.09
CA GLY A 11 -9.55 8.62 -24.60
C GLY A 11 -8.49 7.57 -24.26
N TRP A 12 -7.58 7.88 -23.33
CA TRP A 12 -6.50 6.99 -22.89
C TRP A 12 -7.07 5.77 -22.15
N LYS A 13 -6.52 4.60 -22.43
CA LYS A 13 -7.00 3.33 -21.86
C LYS A 13 -6.21 2.97 -20.62
N ILE A 14 -6.88 2.29 -19.70
CA ILE A 14 -6.26 1.79 -18.47
C ILE A 14 -6.26 0.27 -18.49
N LEU A 15 -5.06 -0.32 -18.43
CA LEU A 15 -4.91 -1.75 -18.19
C LEU A 15 -4.79 -1.98 -16.68
N PHE A 16 -5.69 -2.78 -16.11
CA PHE A 16 -5.67 -3.16 -14.70
C PHE A 16 -5.08 -4.57 -14.54
N SER A 17 -4.13 -4.73 -13.62
CA SER A 17 -3.43 -6.00 -13.40
C SER A 17 -3.25 -6.39 -11.93
N SER A 18 -3.45 -7.68 -11.68
CA SER A 18 -3.03 -8.40 -10.47
C SER A 18 -2.12 -9.56 -10.86
N VAL A 19 -1.46 -10.18 -9.88
CA VAL A 19 -0.80 -11.49 -10.11
C VAL A 19 -1.86 -12.58 -10.33
N LYS A 20 -1.46 -13.62 -11.04
CA LYS A 20 -2.33 -14.79 -11.27
C LYS A 20 -2.48 -15.62 -9.99
N ASP A 21 -3.59 -16.36 -9.91
CA ASP A 21 -3.90 -17.29 -8.80
C ASP A 21 -4.03 -16.63 -7.41
N ASN A 22 -4.26 -15.31 -7.36
CA ASN A 22 -4.60 -14.57 -6.16
C ASN A 22 -6.00 -13.93 -6.30
N GLU A 23 -7.03 -14.64 -5.85
CA GLU A 23 -8.43 -14.22 -5.98
C GLU A 23 -8.76 -12.92 -5.22
N GLU A 24 -8.08 -12.65 -4.11
CA GLU A 24 -8.28 -11.43 -3.30
C GLU A 24 -7.77 -10.19 -4.05
N GLU A 25 -6.56 -10.29 -4.60
CA GLU A 25 -6.01 -9.22 -5.43
C GLU A 25 -6.84 -9.02 -6.69
N GLU A 26 -7.18 -10.09 -7.41
CA GLU A 26 -8.01 -10.01 -8.61
C GLU A 26 -9.35 -9.31 -8.32
N SER A 27 -10.01 -9.68 -7.22
CA SER A 27 -11.27 -9.05 -6.80
C SER A 27 -11.10 -7.55 -6.52
N THR A 28 -10.01 -7.18 -5.85
CA THR A 28 -9.68 -5.78 -5.56
C THR A 28 -9.42 -4.99 -6.85
N VAL A 29 -8.65 -5.55 -7.77
CA VAL A 29 -8.31 -4.91 -9.05
C VAL A 29 -9.53 -4.76 -9.94
N LYS A 30 -10.38 -5.79 -10.04
CA LYS A 30 -11.64 -5.72 -10.82
C LYS A 30 -12.65 -4.75 -10.23
N LEU A 31 -12.68 -4.58 -8.91
CA LEU A 31 -13.48 -3.52 -8.28
C LEU A 31 -12.99 -2.14 -8.71
N LEU A 32 -11.68 -1.90 -8.70
CA LEU A 32 -11.10 -0.63 -9.16
C LEU A 32 -11.34 -0.39 -10.66
N GLN A 33 -11.24 -1.44 -11.47
CA GLN A 33 -11.61 -1.40 -12.89
C GLN A 33 -13.07 -0.99 -13.07
N THR A 34 -14.00 -1.65 -12.37
CA THR A 34 -15.45 -1.33 -12.46
C THR A 34 -15.70 0.13 -12.10
N ILE A 35 -15.04 0.64 -11.06
CA ILE A 35 -15.15 2.06 -10.65
C ILE A 35 -14.63 2.99 -11.76
N ALA A 36 -13.56 2.62 -12.46
CA ALA A 36 -13.03 3.40 -13.58
C ALA A 36 -13.95 3.35 -14.82
N GLU A 37 -14.53 2.18 -15.13
CA GLU A 37 -15.54 2.01 -16.19
C GLU A 37 -16.78 2.87 -15.90
N ASP A 38 -17.29 2.84 -14.67
CA ASP A 38 -18.42 3.66 -14.22
C ASP A 38 -18.12 5.16 -14.32
N ALA A 39 -16.85 5.56 -14.20
CA ALA A 39 -16.41 6.94 -14.40
C ALA A 39 -16.25 7.32 -15.88
N GLY A 40 -16.32 6.37 -16.82
CA GLY A 40 -16.25 6.59 -18.26
C GLY A 40 -14.91 6.23 -18.92
N PHE A 41 -13.96 5.64 -18.18
CA PHE A 41 -12.70 5.20 -18.76
C PHE A 41 -12.87 3.95 -19.62
N VAL A 42 -12.10 3.85 -20.70
CA VAL A 42 -11.92 2.60 -21.45
C VAL A 42 -10.87 1.76 -20.72
N THR A 43 -11.28 0.59 -20.24
CA THR A 43 -10.41 -0.27 -19.44
C THR A 43 -10.39 -1.70 -19.93
N GLU A 44 -9.36 -2.45 -19.52
CA GLU A 44 -9.29 -3.90 -19.67
C GLU A 44 -8.56 -4.50 -18.46
N PHE A 45 -8.79 -5.79 -18.21
CA PHE A 45 -8.06 -6.56 -17.20
C PHE A 45 -7.09 -7.55 -17.85
N ALA A 46 -5.88 -7.64 -17.29
CA ALA A 46 -4.93 -8.70 -17.61
C ALA A 46 -4.15 -9.11 -16.38
N TYR A 47 -3.87 -10.41 -16.24
CA TYR A 47 -2.87 -10.86 -15.27
C TYR A 47 -1.51 -10.30 -15.66
N MET A 48 -0.69 -9.97 -14.67
CA MET A 48 0.60 -9.32 -14.87
C MET A 48 1.55 -10.11 -15.79
N GLU A 49 1.45 -11.43 -15.77
CA GLU A 49 2.23 -12.37 -16.59
C GLU A 49 1.84 -12.35 -18.08
N ASP A 50 0.63 -11.87 -18.38
CA ASP A 50 0.11 -11.75 -19.74
C ASP A 50 0.33 -10.34 -20.32
N VAL A 51 0.90 -9.40 -19.55
CA VAL A 51 1.17 -8.03 -19.99
C VAL A 51 2.48 -7.97 -20.77
N GLU A 52 2.43 -7.35 -21.94
CA GLU A 52 3.57 -7.16 -22.82
C GLU A 52 4.16 -5.76 -22.63
N PHE A 53 5.49 -5.67 -22.55
CA PHE A 53 6.22 -4.41 -22.38
C PHE A 53 7.20 -4.19 -23.52
N ASP A 54 7.13 -3.03 -24.15
CA ASP A 54 8.09 -2.56 -25.16
C ASP A 54 8.69 -1.22 -24.69
N ASP A 55 10.03 -1.13 -24.70
CA ASP A 55 10.74 0.04 -24.17
C ASP A 55 10.55 1.33 -24.98
N LYS A 56 10.06 1.22 -26.21
CA LYS A 56 9.80 2.35 -27.13
C LYS A 56 8.34 2.59 -27.37
N GLU A 57 7.50 1.56 -27.26
CA GLU A 57 6.09 1.65 -27.62
C GLU A 57 5.15 1.58 -26.41
N GLY A 58 5.59 1.08 -25.25
CA GLY A 58 4.83 1.15 -23.99
C GLY A 58 4.30 -0.18 -23.50
N VAL A 59 3.07 -0.18 -22.97
CA VAL A 59 2.43 -1.34 -22.34
C VAL A 59 1.33 -1.88 -23.25
N PHE A 60 1.27 -3.21 -23.42
CA PHE A 60 0.37 -3.86 -24.36
C PHE A 60 -0.35 -5.06 -23.73
N TYR A 61 -1.57 -5.29 -24.22
CA TYR A 61 -2.31 -6.52 -23.98
C TYR A 61 -3.24 -6.77 -25.18
N ASN A 62 -3.29 -8.01 -25.68
CA ASN A 62 -4.08 -8.40 -26.85
C ASN A 62 -3.87 -7.50 -28.09
N ASN A 63 -2.63 -7.11 -28.38
CA ASN A 63 -2.24 -6.20 -29.47
C ASN A 63 -2.77 -4.75 -29.35
N LEU A 64 -3.30 -4.36 -28.19
CA LEU A 64 -3.69 -2.99 -27.90
C LEU A 64 -2.66 -2.35 -26.97
N ASN A 65 -2.24 -1.12 -27.28
CA ASN A 65 -1.42 -0.31 -26.40
C ASN A 65 -2.29 0.32 -25.30
N TYR A 66 -1.75 0.50 -24.09
CA TYR A 66 -2.42 1.17 -22.98
C TYR A 66 -1.54 2.29 -22.42
N GLU A 67 -2.11 3.49 -22.35
CA GLU A 67 -1.41 4.69 -21.89
C GLU A 67 -1.28 4.72 -20.35
N TYR A 68 -2.23 4.08 -19.64
CA TYR A 68 -2.15 3.83 -18.21
C TYR A 68 -2.04 2.35 -17.91
N TRP A 69 -1.19 1.99 -16.97
CA TRP A 69 -1.15 0.64 -16.40
C TRP A 69 -1.24 0.70 -14.88
N PHE A 70 -2.33 0.18 -14.35
CA PHE A 70 -2.52 -0.04 -12.92
C PHE A 70 -2.08 -1.46 -12.56
N LYS A 71 -1.27 -1.56 -11.50
CA LYS A 71 -0.89 -2.84 -10.91
C LYS A 71 -1.07 -2.82 -9.40
N LEU A 72 -1.61 -3.91 -8.85
CA LEU A 72 -1.58 -4.12 -7.40
C LEU A 72 -0.23 -4.67 -6.92
N PHE A 73 0.55 -5.25 -7.84
CA PHE A 73 1.86 -5.81 -7.54
C PHE A 73 2.84 -4.77 -6.96
N PRO A 74 3.53 -5.08 -5.85
CA PRO A 74 4.36 -4.14 -5.10
C PRO A 74 5.52 -3.52 -5.89
N TRP A 75 5.93 -2.31 -5.51
CA TRP A 75 7.11 -1.70 -6.16
C TRP A 75 8.42 -2.26 -5.63
N GLU A 76 8.46 -2.68 -4.36
CA GLU A 76 9.63 -3.31 -3.74
C GLU A 76 9.95 -4.65 -4.41
N ASP A 77 8.94 -5.47 -4.69
CA ASP A 77 9.13 -6.77 -5.33
C ASP A 77 9.60 -6.59 -6.78
N ILE A 78 9.06 -5.58 -7.49
CA ILE A 78 9.59 -5.23 -8.83
C ILE A 78 11.07 -4.82 -8.75
N ALA A 79 11.45 -4.05 -7.74
CA ALA A 79 12.81 -3.54 -7.60
C ALA A 79 13.81 -4.63 -7.19
N ILE A 80 13.37 -5.63 -6.42
CA ILE A 80 14.24 -6.66 -5.82
C ILE A 80 14.26 -7.92 -6.69
N GLU A 81 13.11 -8.34 -7.19
CA GLU A 81 12.92 -9.65 -7.83
C GLU A 81 12.81 -9.52 -9.36
N GLU A 82 12.22 -8.45 -9.88
CA GLU A 82 11.92 -8.27 -11.31
C GLU A 82 12.79 -7.21 -12.00
N SER A 83 14.12 -7.38 -11.95
CA SER A 83 15.09 -6.39 -12.45
C SER A 83 14.90 -6.00 -13.94
N GLU A 84 14.51 -6.95 -14.80
CA GLU A 84 14.24 -6.66 -16.21
C GLU A 84 12.96 -5.85 -16.40
N LEU A 85 11.90 -6.17 -15.65
CA LEU A 85 10.67 -5.37 -15.65
C LEU A 85 10.96 -3.96 -15.15
N ALA A 86 11.70 -3.81 -14.05
CA ALA A 86 12.10 -2.50 -13.53
C ALA A 86 12.84 -1.66 -14.58
N ARG A 87 13.74 -2.29 -15.36
CA ARG A 87 14.46 -1.66 -16.47
C ARG A 87 13.50 -1.22 -17.59
N LEU A 88 12.58 -2.08 -18.00
CA LEU A 88 11.59 -1.78 -19.05
C LEU A 88 10.68 -0.62 -18.63
N ILE A 89 10.10 -0.67 -17.43
CA ILE A 89 9.28 0.40 -16.84
C ILE A 89 10.05 1.72 -16.85
N THR A 90 11.32 1.71 -16.44
CA THR A 90 12.16 2.91 -16.42
C THR A 90 12.30 3.53 -17.80
N GLN A 91 12.52 2.72 -18.85
CA GLN A 91 12.61 3.21 -20.23
C GLN A 91 11.27 3.73 -20.75
N ILE A 92 10.18 3.02 -20.49
CA ILE A 92 8.81 3.43 -20.86
C ILE A 92 8.48 4.79 -20.24
N MET A 93 8.78 4.97 -18.94
CA MET A 93 8.59 6.25 -18.23
C MET A 93 9.47 7.35 -18.81
N HIS A 94 10.76 7.08 -19.05
CA HIS A 94 11.69 8.06 -19.63
C HIS A 94 11.23 8.52 -21.02
N ASN A 95 10.74 7.60 -21.83
CA ASN A 95 10.24 7.86 -23.19
C ASN A 95 8.80 8.38 -23.23
N LYS A 96 8.15 8.52 -22.06
CA LYS A 96 6.76 8.98 -21.89
C LYS A 96 5.75 8.15 -22.68
N LYS A 97 5.92 6.82 -22.64
CA LYS A 97 5.11 5.87 -23.40
C LYS A 97 3.96 5.23 -22.63
N ALA A 98 4.01 5.28 -21.30
CA ALA A 98 2.90 4.94 -20.43
C ALA A 98 3.05 5.62 -19.05
N ILE A 99 1.95 5.71 -18.32
CA ILE A 99 1.87 6.17 -16.94
C ILE A 99 1.52 4.98 -16.04
N PHE A 100 2.35 4.76 -15.02
CA PHE A 100 2.21 3.65 -14.08
C PHE A 100 1.43 4.09 -12.84
N LEU A 101 0.42 3.31 -12.47
CA LEU A 101 -0.48 3.57 -11.34
C LEU A 101 -0.36 2.43 -10.31
N ASN A 102 0.00 2.69 -9.05
CA ASN A 102 0.53 3.95 -8.52
C ASN A 102 1.94 4.27 -9.09
N PRO A 103 2.35 5.55 -9.16
CA PRO A 103 3.68 5.92 -9.66
C PRO A 103 4.83 5.31 -8.84
N ALA A 104 6.00 5.13 -9.46
CA ALA A 104 7.17 4.50 -8.81
C ALA A 104 7.62 5.17 -7.50
N TYR A 105 7.46 6.49 -7.37
CA TYR A 105 7.83 7.20 -6.14
C TYR A 105 7.00 6.78 -4.93
N THR A 106 5.86 6.12 -5.12
CA THR A 106 5.01 5.63 -4.03
C THR A 106 5.66 4.52 -3.21
N LEU A 107 6.71 3.88 -3.72
CA LEU A 107 7.59 2.99 -2.96
C LEU A 107 8.10 3.65 -1.66
N MET A 108 8.36 4.97 -1.70
CA MET A 108 8.79 5.70 -0.51
C MET A 108 7.72 5.69 0.59
N PHE A 109 6.43 5.77 0.23
CA PHE A 109 5.33 5.74 1.21
C PHE A 109 5.04 4.32 1.73
N GLN A 110 5.41 3.28 0.96
CA GLN A 110 5.29 1.88 1.38
C GLN A 110 6.35 1.51 2.43
N SER A 111 7.52 2.17 2.39
CA SER A 111 8.58 1.94 3.37
C SER A 111 8.29 2.59 4.72
N LYS A 112 8.31 1.81 5.80
CA LYS A 112 8.20 2.35 7.17
C LYS A 112 9.41 3.21 7.56
N ALA A 113 10.52 3.14 6.84
CA ALA A 113 11.63 4.08 7.01
C ALA A 113 11.17 5.54 6.83
N PHE A 114 10.14 5.77 6.02
CA PHE A 114 9.53 7.09 5.86
C PHE A 114 9.00 7.67 7.18
N MET A 115 8.52 6.83 8.10
CA MET A 115 8.06 7.28 9.43
C MET A 115 9.19 7.92 10.25
N LYS A 116 10.41 7.36 10.17
CA LYS A 116 11.60 7.96 10.80
C LYS A 116 11.89 9.34 10.23
N ILE A 117 11.86 9.47 8.89
CA ILE A 117 12.12 10.74 8.22
C ILE A 117 11.07 11.79 8.61
N LEU A 118 9.79 11.40 8.68
CA LEU A 118 8.73 12.29 9.16
C LEU A 118 8.97 12.76 10.59
N TRP A 119 9.37 11.85 11.49
CA TRP A 119 9.68 12.21 12.88
C TRP A 119 10.86 13.17 13.00
N ASP A 120 11.91 12.96 12.20
CA ASP A 120 13.09 13.85 12.18
C ASP A 120 12.77 15.26 11.69
N LEU A 121 11.89 15.37 10.69
CA LEU A 121 11.47 16.66 10.14
C LEU A 121 10.45 17.38 11.04
N TYR A 122 9.58 16.62 11.72
CA TYR A 122 8.47 17.14 12.52
C TYR A 122 8.42 16.51 13.91
N PRO A 123 9.46 16.71 14.74
CA PRO A 123 9.53 16.09 16.06
C PRO A 123 8.38 16.56 16.96
N ASN A 124 7.78 15.62 17.71
CA ASN A 124 6.64 15.85 18.60
C ASN A 124 5.35 16.32 17.89
N HIS A 125 5.22 16.12 16.59
CA HIS A 125 3.95 16.38 15.90
C HIS A 125 2.85 15.46 16.46
N PRO A 126 1.63 15.95 16.77
CA PRO A 126 0.59 15.19 17.48
C PRO A 126 0.03 13.98 16.71
N LEU A 127 0.33 13.87 15.42
CA LEU A 127 -0.07 12.75 14.56
C LEU A 127 1.08 11.78 14.24
N LEU A 128 2.27 12.01 14.81
CA LEU A 128 3.43 11.14 14.62
C LEU A 128 3.82 10.48 15.94
N LEU A 129 4.37 9.27 15.81
CA LEU A 129 4.96 8.52 16.92
C LEU A 129 6.48 8.56 16.81
N GLU A 130 7.16 8.63 17.95
CA GLU A 130 8.62 8.57 17.97
C GLU A 130 9.09 7.33 17.24
N THR A 131 10.00 7.49 16.28
CA THR A 131 10.49 6.40 15.44
C THR A 131 12.00 6.53 15.30
N ASP A 132 12.74 5.42 15.28
CA ASP A 132 14.18 5.34 15.03
C ASP A 132 14.58 4.06 14.25
N PHE A 133 15.77 4.06 13.65
CA PHE A 133 16.41 2.86 13.10
C PHE A 133 17.11 2.02 14.19
N LYS A 134 17.15 2.51 15.43
CA LYS A 134 17.67 1.81 16.60
C LYS A 134 16.60 1.70 17.70
N PRO A 135 16.70 0.72 18.61
CA PRO A 135 15.76 0.60 19.73
C PRO A 135 15.68 1.87 20.57
N LEU A 136 14.44 2.31 20.83
CA LEU A 136 14.12 3.45 21.68
C LEU A 136 14.36 3.06 23.15
N GLN A 137 14.88 3.99 23.96
CA GLN A 137 15.32 3.68 25.32
C GLN A 137 14.25 4.03 26.36
N GLY A 138 13.90 3.07 27.21
CA GLY A 138 13.02 3.30 28.36
C GLY A 138 11.53 3.50 28.04
N ILE A 139 11.10 3.18 26.81
CA ILE A 139 9.70 3.26 26.37
C ILE A 139 9.25 1.95 25.71
N ALA A 140 7.95 1.68 25.76
CA ALA A 140 7.38 0.57 25.02
C ALA A 140 7.42 0.88 23.51
N GLN A 141 7.72 -0.11 22.69
CA GLN A 141 7.95 0.10 21.26
C GLN A 141 7.57 -1.11 20.42
N VAL A 142 7.44 -0.89 19.13
CA VAL A 142 7.20 -1.90 18.11
C VAL A 142 8.36 -1.91 17.13
N GLU A 143 9.04 -3.05 17.03
CA GLU A 143 9.97 -3.33 15.94
C GLU A 143 9.17 -3.80 14.71
N LYS A 144 9.44 -3.20 13.56
CA LYS A 144 8.79 -3.52 12.28
C LYS A 144 9.80 -3.52 11.15
N LYS A 145 9.68 -4.48 10.24
CA LYS A 145 10.46 -4.50 8.99
C LYS A 145 10.03 -3.38 8.05
N ILE A 146 10.99 -2.71 7.40
CA ILE A 146 10.73 -1.51 6.60
C ILE A 146 9.71 -1.74 5.48
N PHE A 147 9.71 -2.92 4.84
CA PHE A 147 8.74 -3.30 3.81
C PHE A 147 7.74 -4.36 4.29
N GLY A 148 7.75 -4.71 5.59
CA GLY A 148 6.85 -5.74 6.11
C GLY A 148 5.37 -5.41 5.91
N ARG A 149 4.54 -6.41 5.63
CA ARG A 149 3.10 -6.24 5.41
C ARG A 149 2.33 -7.03 6.46
N GLU A 150 1.09 -6.63 6.71
CA GLU A 150 0.10 -7.50 7.37
C GLU A 150 0.53 -8.05 8.75
N GLY A 151 1.31 -7.27 9.49
CA GLY A 151 1.81 -7.66 10.82
C GLY A 151 2.98 -8.65 10.81
N ALA A 152 3.45 -9.08 9.64
CA ALA A 152 4.60 -9.97 9.50
C ALA A 152 5.87 -9.36 10.12
N ASN A 153 6.67 -10.20 10.80
CA ASN A 153 7.92 -9.82 11.47
C ASN A 153 7.78 -8.60 12.41
N THR A 154 6.64 -8.50 13.09
CA THR A 154 6.37 -7.43 14.06
C THR A 154 6.62 -7.94 15.47
N ILE A 155 7.36 -7.16 16.27
CA ILE A 155 7.66 -7.48 17.67
C ILE A 155 7.26 -6.27 18.53
N ILE A 156 6.41 -6.49 19.52
CA ILE A 156 6.04 -5.49 20.52
C ILE A 156 6.84 -5.78 21.79
N VAL A 157 7.54 -4.77 22.32
CA VAL A 157 8.28 -4.88 23.59
C VAL A 157 7.83 -3.82 24.58
N ASP A 158 7.94 -4.16 25.87
CA ASP A 158 7.73 -3.19 26.95
C ASP A 158 8.94 -2.25 27.14
N LYS A 159 8.83 -1.30 28.06
CA LYS A 159 9.89 -0.34 28.39
C LYS A 159 11.20 -0.95 28.92
N ASN A 160 11.20 -2.24 29.26
CA ASN A 160 12.35 -2.99 29.74
C ASN A 160 12.84 -3.99 28.69
N GLU A 161 12.47 -3.80 27.41
CA GLU A 161 12.82 -4.66 26.28
C GLU A 161 12.25 -6.08 26.37
N LYS A 162 11.24 -6.30 27.23
CA LYS A 162 10.57 -7.60 27.30
C LYS A 162 9.56 -7.73 26.16
N ILE A 163 9.66 -8.81 25.39
CA ILE A 163 8.69 -9.15 24.33
C ILE A 163 7.30 -9.37 24.95
N ILE A 164 6.33 -8.64 24.43
CA ILE A 164 4.90 -8.71 24.76
C ILE A 164 4.17 -9.60 23.75
N GLU A 165 4.39 -9.36 22.45
CA GLU A 165 3.84 -10.15 21.36
C GLU A 165 4.81 -10.11 20.17
N GLU A 166 4.90 -11.22 19.44
CA GLU A 166 5.69 -11.33 18.23
C GLU A 166 4.94 -12.13 17.17
N ARG A 167 5.27 -11.87 15.91
CA ARG A 167 4.79 -12.59 14.74
C ARG A 167 5.96 -12.86 13.81
N ASP A 168 6.01 -14.09 13.29
CA ASP A 168 6.93 -14.48 12.22
C ASP A 168 6.50 -13.87 10.87
N GLY A 169 7.33 -14.06 9.84
CA GLY A 169 7.06 -13.59 8.49
C GLY A 169 8.26 -13.67 7.57
N GLU A 170 8.05 -13.37 6.30
CA GLU A 170 9.04 -13.49 5.22
C GLU A 170 9.97 -12.27 5.05
N TYR A 171 9.72 -11.18 5.79
CA TYR A 171 10.48 -9.94 5.68
C TYR A 171 11.72 -9.88 6.58
N GLY A 172 12.20 -11.03 7.08
CA GLY A 172 13.29 -11.12 8.04
C GLY A 172 14.58 -10.41 7.62
N GLU A 173 14.89 -10.48 6.33
CA GLU A 173 16.11 -9.92 5.72
C GLU A 173 16.11 -8.38 5.64
N PHE A 174 14.94 -7.75 5.73
CA PHE A 174 14.86 -6.29 5.69
C PHE A 174 15.31 -5.66 7.01
N PRO A 175 15.87 -4.45 6.97
CA PRO A 175 16.17 -3.71 8.20
C PRO A 175 14.88 -3.37 8.95
N SER A 176 15.03 -3.19 10.26
CA SER A 176 13.93 -2.83 11.15
C SER A 176 13.88 -1.32 11.41
N VAL A 177 12.69 -0.83 11.70
CA VAL A 177 12.44 0.44 12.39
C VAL A 177 11.78 0.15 13.73
N PHE A 178 12.04 1.02 14.70
CA PHE A 178 11.51 0.95 16.05
C PHE A 178 10.62 2.17 16.27
N GLN A 179 9.36 1.95 16.59
CA GLN A 179 8.38 3.02 16.78
C GLN A 179 7.77 2.92 18.16
N GLU A 180 7.55 4.06 18.83
CA GLU A 180 6.82 4.15 20.08
C GLU A 180 5.50 3.37 20.00
N TYR A 181 5.24 2.55 21.02
CA TYR A 181 4.03 1.77 21.10
C TYR A 181 2.90 2.60 21.70
N VAL A 182 1.76 2.64 21.01
CA VAL A 182 0.51 3.18 21.53
C VAL A 182 -0.55 2.09 21.53
N GLU A 183 -1.26 1.97 22.64
CA GLU A 183 -2.36 1.03 22.76
C GLU A 183 -3.52 1.45 21.86
N LEU A 184 -3.95 0.54 20.98
CA LEU A 184 -5.16 0.71 20.18
C LEU A 184 -6.40 0.73 21.09
N PRO A 185 -7.46 1.47 20.72
CA PRO A 185 -8.75 1.40 21.41
C PRO A 185 -9.25 -0.04 21.49
N LYS A 186 -9.77 -0.43 22.66
CA LYS A 186 -10.29 -1.77 22.94
C LYS A 186 -11.77 -1.75 23.29
N ASP A 187 -12.49 -2.80 22.91
CA ASP A 187 -13.85 -3.02 23.38
C ASP A 187 -13.89 -3.79 24.72
N SER A 188 -15.09 -4.05 25.23
CA SER A 188 -15.31 -4.78 26.48
C SER A 188 -14.87 -6.25 26.44
N LYS A 189 -14.59 -6.80 25.26
CA LYS A 189 -14.07 -8.16 25.07
C LYS A 189 -12.54 -8.17 24.95
N GLY A 190 -11.92 -7.00 24.91
CA GLY A 190 -10.48 -6.83 24.78
C GLY A 190 -9.98 -6.84 23.34
N ASP A 191 -10.86 -6.83 22.34
CA ASP A 191 -10.46 -6.75 20.93
C ASP A 191 -9.94 -5.34 20.62
N SER A 192 -8.81 -5.24 19.91
CA SER A 192 -8.22 -3.97 19.49
C SER A 192 -8.82 -3.48 18.17
N TYR A 193 -8.94 -2.17 18.01
CA TYR A 193 -9.49 -1.53 16.82
C TYR A 193 -8.50 -0.54 16.21
N GLN A 194 -8.23 -0.68 14.91
CA GLN A 194 -7.42 0.27 14.14
C GLN A 194 -8.28 0.95 13.08
N ALA A 195 -8.23 2.28 13.03
CA ALA A 195 -8.80 3.06 11.94
C ALA A 195 -7.83 3.10 10.74
N GLY A 196 -8.37 3.00 9.54
CA GLY A 196 -7.68 3.24 8.28
C GLY A 196 -8.42 4.31 7.47
N VAL A 197 -7.68 5.24 6.89
CA VAL A 197 -8.25 6.29 6.02
C VAL A 197 -7.79 6.02 4.59
N PHE A 198 -8.75 5.92 3.68
CA PHE A 198 -8.48 5.87 2.24
C PHE A 198 -8.25 7.29 1.72
N PHE A 199 -7.25 7.44 0.86
CA PHE A 199 -6.85 8.74 0.33
C PHE A 199 -6.85 8.71 -1.20
N ALA A 200 -7.59 9.62 -1.80
CA ALA A 200 -7.60 9.87 -3.24
C ALA A 200 -7.74 11.38 -3.44
N TYR A 201 -6.60 12.09 -3.52
CA TYR A 201 -6.48 13.57 -3.45
C TYR A 201 -6.91 14.18 -2.11
N GLU A 202 -7.95 13.64 -1.48
CA GLU A 202 -8.42 13.93 -0.14
C GLU A 202 -8.77 12.63 0.60
N GLY A 203 -9.03 12.72 1.92
CA GLY A 203 -9.55 11.59 2.68
C GLY A 203 -10.95 11.23 2.19
N CYS A 204 -11.09 10.07 1.54
CA CYS A 204 -12.30 9.68 0.81
C CYS A 204 -13.01 8.46 1.40
N GLY A 205 -12.42 7.81 2.40
CA GLY A 205 -13.03 6.66 3.04
C GLY A 205 -12.43 6.40 4.43
N LEU A 206 -13.25 5.83 5.30
CA LEU A 206 -12.84 5.37 6.62
C LEU A 206 -13.15 3.88 6.73
N GLY A 207 -12.23 3.13 7.29
CA GLY A 207 -12.39 1.71 7.60
C GLY A 207 -11.90 1.42 9.01
N PHE A 208 -12.43 0.38 9.61
CA PHE A 208 -11.95 -0.12 10.89
C PHE A 208 -11.64 -1.61 10.79
N ARG A 209 -10.49 -2.00 11.32
CA ARG A 209 -10.09 -3.40 11.47
C ARG A 209 -10.07 -3.76 12.94
N ARG A 210 -10.46 -4.99 13.25
CA ARG A 210 -10.46 -5.55 14.61
C ARG A 210 -9.65 -6.82 14.69
N GLY A 211 -8.81 -6.93 15.72
CA GLY A 211 -7.96 -8.10 15.99
C GLY A 211 -7.21 -8.01 17.32
N GLY A 212 -6.06 -8.68 17.40
CA GLY A 212 -5.18 -8.73 18.58
C GLY A 212 -4.34 -7.45 18.78
N LEU A 213 -3.18 -7.53 19.44
CA LEU A 213 -2.28 -6.37 19.55
C LEU A 213 -1.58 -6.09 18.22
N ILE A 214 -1.24 -7.15 17.47
CA ILE A 214 -0.75 -7.07 16.09
C ILE A 214 -1.91 -7.43 15.16
N LEU A 215 -2.30 -6.49 14.29
CA LEU A 215 -3.29 -6.74 13.24
C LEU A 215 -2.64 -7.36 12.01
N ASP A 216 -3.32 -8.35 11.45
CA ASP A 216 -2.88 -9.24 10.37
C ASP A 216 -4.01 -9.56 9.38
N ASN A 217 -3.78 -10.41 8.39
CA ASN A 217 -4.78 -10.78 7.37
C ASN A 217 -6.06 -11.41 7.92
N TYR A 218 -6.01 -12.00 9.11
CA TYR A 218 -7.19 -12.57 9.76
C TYR A 218 -7.99 -11.53 10.56
N SER A 219 -7.45 -10.31 10.68
CA SER A 219 -8.13 -9.19 11.33
C SER A 219 -9.33 -8.74 10.51
N LYS A 220 -10.47 -8.59 11.19
CA LYS A 220 -11.78 -8.48 10.54
C LYS A 220 -12.14 -7.03 10.27
N PHE A 221 -12.74 -6.79 9.10
CA PHE A 221 -13.43 -5.52 8.85
C PHE A 221 -14.58 -5.32 9.83
N VAL A 222 -14.76 -4.08 10.29
CA VAL A 222 -15.84 -3.68 11.20
C VAL A 222 -16.80 -2.75 10.47
N GLY A 223 -18.04 -3.21 10.29
CA GLY A 223 -19.14 -2.39 9.82
C GLY A 223 -19.40 -1.24 10.79
N HIS A 224 -19.43 -0.02 10.27
CA HIS A 224 -19.53 1.19 11.07
C HIS A 224 -20.46 2.21 10.38
N ARG A 225 -20.93 3.18 11.16
CA ARG A 225 -21.69 4.34 10.66
C ARG A 225 -21.20 5.59 11.37
N VAL A 226 -21.11 6.70 10.63
CA VAL A 226 -20.87 8.01 11.23
C VAL A 226 -22.24 8.56 11.66
N VAL A 227 -22.35 8.93 12.93
CA VAL A 227 -23.55 9.61 13.47
C VAL A 227 -23.17 11.08 13.64
N VAL A 228 -23.93 11.97 13.02
CA VAL A 228 -23.80 13.41 13.21
C VAL A 228 -24.93 13.80 14.16
N ASP A 229 -24.59 14.47 15.25
CA ASP A 229 -25.56 15.05 16.19
C ASP A 229 -26.33 16.23 15.57
#